data_AF-A0A0F7CYN3-F1
#
_entry.id   AF-A0A0F7CYN3-F1
#
_cell.length_a   1.000
_cell.length_b   1.000
_cell.length_c   1.000
_cell.angle_alpha   90.00
_cell.angle_beta   90.00
_cell.angle_gamma   90.00
#
_symmetry.space_group_name_H-M   'P 1'
#
loop_
_entity.id
_entity.type
_entity.pdbx_description
1 polymer ?
#
loop_
_entity_poly.entity_id
_entity_poly.type
_entity_poly.pdbx_seq_one_letter_code
_entity_poly.pdbx_strand_id
1 'polypeptide(L)'
;MGTAIFGCCSFSWRCHQRIGLSRTRACSAQVGERQDCVSDGVLKRRTALVSGISLISSTVLGFSGEGLAVVKQGLVAGRIPGLSEPDEQGWRTYRRPDEKSGGHGVGWSPIIPYSFKVPQQWEEVPVSIADLGGTEIDLRFANSKQGRLFVIVAPVLRFADNLGDDAKLELIGPPEKVISAFGPEVIGENVEGKVLSMEVAEHLGRTYYQFELEPPHVLITATAAGNRLYLFNVTANGLQWKRNYKDLKKIADSFRVV
;
A
#
# COMPACT_ATOMS: atom_id res chain seq x y z
N MET A 1 1.26 47.98 -54.68
CA MET A 1 2.37 47.81 -55.66
C MET A 1 3.57 47.32 -54.85
N GLY A 2 4.23 46.20 -55.12
CA GLY A 2 3.96 45.11 -56.06
C GLY A 2 5.00 43.98 -55.90
N THR A 3 4.69 42.80 -56.44
CA THR A 3 5.59 41.65 -56.72
C THR A 3 6.36 40.96 -55.56
N ALA A 4 6.16 39.64 -55.48
CA ALA A 4 6.95 38.69 -54.69
C ALA A 4 7.95 37.92 -55.56
N ILE A 5 8.97 37.28 -54.97
CA ILE A 5 9.74 36.18 -55.58
C ILE A 5 9.91 35.03 -54.56
N PHE A 6 9.90 33.81 -55.09
CA PHE A 6 9.95 32.52 -54.39
C PHE A 6 11.32 32.19 -53.78
N GLY A 7 11.30 31.31 -52.76
CA GLY A 7 12.47 30.55 -52.29
C GLY A 7 12.01 29.26 -51.59
N CYS A 8 11.91 28.16 -52.34
CA CYS A 8 11.43 26.87 -51.85
C CYS A 8 12.60 25.87 -51.70
N CYS A 9 12.73 25.22 -50.53
CA CYS A 9 13.66 24.12 -50.32
C CYS A 9 13.01 23.03 -49.44
N SER A 10 12.45 22.01 -50.09
CA SER A 10 11.90 20.82 -49.44
C SER A 10 12.99 19.76 -49.28
N PHE A 11 13.32 19.37 -48.03
CA PHE A 11 14.09 18.15 -47.80
C PHE A 11 13.16 16.96 -47.56
N SER A 12 13.13 16.06 -48.55
CA SER A 12 12.46 14.76 -48.48
C SER A 12 13.52 13.67 -48.42
N TRP A 13 13.47 12.81 -47.39
CA TRP A 13 14.27 11.60 -47.36
C TRP A 13 13.38 10.38 -47.58
N ARG A 14 13.58 9.78 -48.76
CA ARG A 14 12.85 8.63 -49.28
C ARG A 14 13.77 7.42 -49.12
N CYS A 15 13.37 6.41 -48.36
CA CYS A 15 14.03 5.11 -48.38
C CYS A 15 13.09 4.08 -49.03
N HIS A 16 13.58 3.35 -50.04
CA HIS A 16 12.73 2.48 -50.85
C HIS A 16 13.52 1.32 -51.48
N GLN A 17 13.39 0.12 -50.91
CA GLN A 17 13.68 -1.20 -51.52
C GLN A 17 12.82 -2.22 -50.73
N ARG A 18 11.69 -2.74 -51.22
CA ARG A 18 11.43 -3.73 -52.28
C ARG A 18 11.91 -5.17 -52.00
N ILE A 19 10.94 -5.98 -51.53
CA ILE A 19 10.50 -7.30 -52.03
C ILE A 19 11.55 -8.44 -52.15
N GLY A 20 11.30 -9.54 -51.43
CA GLY A 20 11.84 -10.88 -51.71
C GLY A 20 10.89 -11.97 -51.16
N LEU A 21 10.54 -12.97 -51.97
CA LEU A 21 9.50 -13.96 -51.66
C LEU A 21 10.01 -15.27 -51.02
N SER A 22 9.11 -15.93 -50.29
CA SER A 22 8.93 -17.39 -50.18
C SER A 22 9.97 -18.26 -49.42
N ARG A 23 9.47 -19.05 -48.46
CA ARG A 23 9.22 -20.49 -48.71
C ARG A 23 8.47 -21.17 -47.56
N THR A 24 7.38 -21.85 -47.90
CA THR A 24 6.77 -22.92 -47.11
C THR A 24 7.63 -24.19 -47.15
N ARG A 25 7.67 -24.95 -46.05
CA ARG A 25 7.89 -26.41 -46.13
C ARG A 25 7.20 -27.12 -44.97
N ALA A 26 6.44 -28.15 -45.31
CA ALA A 26 5.80 -29.08 -44.38
C ALA A 26 6.43 -30.48 -44.52
N CYS A 27 5.79 -31.47 -43.90
CA CYS A 27 6.13 -32.91 -43.86
C CYS A 27 7.26 -33.28 -42.87
N SER A 28 7.22 -34.41 -42.16
CA SER A 28 6.14 -35.40 -41.93
C SER A 28 6.62 -36.48 -40.95
N ALA A 29 5.74 -37.04 -40.13
CA ALA A 29 5.95 -38.37 -39.52
C ALA A 29 4.59 -39.08 -39.43
N GLN A 30 4.55 -40.37 -39.76
CA GLN A 30 3.31 -41.12 -39.99
C GLN A 30 2.86 -41.96 -38.79
N VAL A 31 1.53 -42.12 -38.75
CA VAL A 31 0.71 -43.24 -38.27
C VAL A 31 1.44 -44.60 -38.13
N GLY A 32 1.13 -45.31 -37.03
CA GLY A 32 1.26 -46.76 -36.89
C GLY A 32 0.25 -47.27 -35.84
N GLU A 33 -0.59 -48.25 -36.19
CA GLU A 33 -1.74 -48.72 -35.41
C GLU A 33 -1.52 -50.13 -34.81
N ARG A 34 -2.16 -50.42 -33.65
CA ARG A 34 -2.48 -51.76 -33.06
C ARG A 34 -1.29 -52.64 -32.60
N GLN A 35 -1.39 -53.41 -31.51
CA GLN A 35 -2.43 -54.40 -31.22
C GLN A 35 -2.49 -54.82 -29.72
N ASP A 36 -3.68 -55.15 -29.21
CA ASP A 36 -3.93 -55.65 -27.84
C ASP A 36 -3.67 -57.15 -27.66
N CYS A 37 -3.27 -57.57 -26.44
CA CYS A 37 -3.96 -58.64 -25.67
C CYS A 37 -3.46 -58.83 -24.21
N VAL A 38 -4.41 -58.84 -23.24
CA VAL A 38 -4.49 -59.71 -22.02
C VAL A 38 -3.30 -59.68 -21.02
N SER A 39 -3.40 -59.57 -19.68
CA SER A 39 -4.41 -59.30 -18.63
C SER A 39 -3.62 -58.88 -17.36
N ASP A 40 -4.14 -58.48 -16.19
CA ASP A 40 -5.50 -58.31 -15.66
C ASP A 40 -5.49 -57.15 -14.61
N GLY A 41 -6.45 -57.08 -13.68
CA GLY A 41 -6.29 -56.27 -12.45
C GLY A 41 -7.51 -55.48 -11.98
N VAL A 42 -8.63 -56.18 -11.77
CA VAL A 42 -9.81 -55.76 -11.00
C VAL A 42 -9.53 -54.74 -9.87
N LEU A 43 -10.29 -53.62 -9.84
CA LEU A 43 -11.11 -53.21 -8.69
C LEU A 43 -12.00 -51.98 -8.99
N LYS A 44 -13.31 -52.23 -9.12
CA LYS A 44 -14.36 -51.18 -9.24
C LYS A 44 -14.69 -50.60 -7.85
N ARG A 45 -14.56 -49.29 -7.65
CA ARG A 45 -15.14 -48.61 -6.48
C ARG A 45 -16.66 -48.47 -6.67
N ARG A 46 -17.46 -49.11 -5.80
CA ARG A 46 -18.92 -48.96 -5.76
C ARG A 46 -19.34 -48.11 -4.57
N THR A 47 -20.23 -47.18 -4.83
CA THR A 47 -21.06 -46.45 -3.85
C THR A 47 -22.16 -47.36 -3.28
N ALA A 48 -22.48 -47.26 -1.98
CA ALA A 48 -23.84 -47.27 -1.43
C ALA A 48 -23.85 -47.24 0.11
N LEU A 49 -24.84 -46.55 0.68
CA LEU A 49 -25.15 -46.47 2.12
C LEU A 49 -26.13 -47.59 2.53
N VAL A 50 -26.00 -48.16 3.73
CA VAL A 50 -27.13 -48.74 4.50
C VAL A 50 -26.91 -48.50 6.00
N SER A 51 -27.98 -48.14 6.72
CA SER A 51 -28.01 -47.76 8.14
C SER A 51 -28.04 -48.96 9.10
N GLY A 52 -27.62 -48.74 10.35
CA GLY A 52 -27.90 -49.60 11.51
C GLY A 52 -28.28 -48.75 12.73
N ILE A 53 -29.37 -49.11 13.42
CA ILE A 53 -29.97 -48.38 14.55
C ILE A 53 -29.72 -49.16 15.85
N SER A 54 -29.90 -48.51 17.01
CA SER A 54 -30.26 -49.08 18.33
C SER A 54 -29.09 -49.26 19.33
N LEU A 55 -29.19 -48.95 20.63
CA LEU A 55 -30.13 -48.15 21.46
C LEU A 55 -29.52 -47.99 22.88
N ILE A 56 -29.83 -46.91 23.63
CA ILE A 56 -29.59 -46.66 25.09
C ILE A 56 -28.14 -46.84 25.66
N SER A 57 -27.68 -46.17 26.72
CA SER A 57 -28.31 -45.27 27.70
C SER A 57 -27.29 -44.35 28.39
N SER A 58 -27.80 -43.30 29.05
CA SER A 58 -27.35 -42.67 30.31
C SER A 58 -27.13 -41.15 30.27
N THR A 59 -27.74 -40.48 31.24
CA THR A 59 -27.75 -39.03 31.44
C THR A 59 -26.57 -38.60 32.31
N VAL A 60 -25.74 -37.67 31.82
CA VAL A 60 -24.98 -36.75 32.67
C VAL A 60 -25.23 -35.34 32.17
N LEU A 61 -25.92 -34.53 32.98
CA LEU A 61 -26.01 -33.09 32.80
C LEU A 61 -24.67 -32.46 33.16
N GLY A 62 -23.75 -32.43 32.18
CA GLY A 62 -22.54 -31.62 32.23
C GLY A 62 -22.76 -30.36 31.42
N PHE A 63 -22.92 -29.21 32.09
CA PHE A 63 -22.75 -27.90 31.45
C PHE A 63 -21.26 -27.75 31.11
N SER A 64 -20.83 -28.36 30.00
CA SER A 64 -19.55 -28.02 29.39
C SER A 64 -19.69 -26.59 28.92
N GLY A 65 -19.01 -25.66 29.62
CA GLY A 65 -19.16 -24.23 29.42
C GLY A 65 -19.05 -23.85 27.95
N GLU A 66 -19.79 -22.81 27.56
CA GLU A 66 -19.78 -22.26 26.21
C GLU A 66 -18.34 -21.91 25.83
N GLY A 67 -17.72 -22.84 25.10
CA GLY A 67 -16.50 -22.59 24.36
C GLY A 67 -16.86 -21.61 23.28
N LEU A 68 -16.88 -20.32 23.64
CA LEU A 68 -16.75 -19.21 22.70
C LEU A 68 -15.43 -19.41 21.98
N ALA A 69 -15.49 -20.22 20.92
CA ALA A 69 -14.55 -20.20 19.85
C ALA A 69 -14.62 -18.78 19.28
N VAL A 70 -13.81 -17.89 19.84
CA VAL A 70 -13.48 -16.61 19.25
C VAL A 70 -12.76 -16.96 17.96
N VAL A 71 -13.56 -17.16 16.91
CA VAL A 71 -13.10 -17.20 15.54
C VAL A 71 -12.53 -15.81 15.30
N LYS A 72 -11.23 -15.68 15.55
CA LYS A 72 -10.46 -14.54 15.06
C LYS A 72 -10.54 -14.60 13.55
N GLN A 73 -11.54 -13.89 13.02
CA GLN A 73 -11.69 -13.67 11.60
C GLN A 73 -10.35 -13.13 11.10
N GLY A 74 -9.78 -13.79 10.09
CA GLY A 74 -8.49 -13.38 9.54
C GLY A 74 -8.54 -11.94 9.04
N LEU A 75 -7.38 -11.27 8.99
CA LEU A 75 -7.28 -9.84 8.67
C LEU A 75 -8.17 -9.48 7.48
N VAL A 76 -9.18 -8.65 7.73
CA VAL A 76 -10.19 -8.28 6.75
C VAL A 76 -9.56 -7.33 5.74
N ALA A 77 -9.56 -7.74 4.48
CA ALA A 77 -9.12 -6.92 3.36
C ALA A 77 -10.23 -5.92 2.98
N GLY A 78 -9.89 -4.63 2.91
CA GLY A 78 -10.80 -3.58 2.43
C GLY A 78 -10.88 -2.36 3.35
N ARG A 79 -11.87 -1.51 3.10
CA ARG A 79 -12.15 -0.30 3.88
C ARG A 79 -12.91 -0.64 5.15
N ILE A 80 -12.18 -1.04 6.19
CA ILE A 80 -12.74 -1.09 7.55
C ILE A 80 -12.83 0.36 8.07
N PRO A 81 -14.00 0.87 8.44
CA PRO A 81 -14.15 2.26 8.88
C PRO A 81 -13.38 2.49 10.18
N GLY A 82 -12.35 3.33 10.11
CA GLY A 82 -11.53 3.73 11.26
C GLY A 82 -11.79 5.16 11.75
N LEU A 83 -12.75 5.88 11.16
CA LEU A 83 -12.99 7.30 11.39
C LEU A 83 -14.05 7.51 12.48
N SER A 84 -13.74 8.32 13.50
CA SER A 84 -14.68 8.68 14.56
C SER A 84 -15.75 9.69 14.10
N GLU A 85 -16.77 9.86 14.92
CA GLU A 85 -17.60 11.06 14.89
C GLU A 85 -16.77 12.34 15.11
N PRO A 86 -17.21 13.50 14.60
CA PRO A 86 -16.49 14.76 14.77
C PRO A 86 -16.57 15.26 16.22
N ASP A 87 -15.48 15.83 16.72
CA ASP A 87 -15.46 16.60 17.96
C ASP A 87 -16.17 17.97 17.79
N GLU A 88 -16.31 18.70 18.90
CA GLU A 88 -16.96 20.03 18.94
C GLU A 88 -16.32 21.05 17.98
N GLN A 89 -15.06 20.83 17.58
CA GLN A 89 -14.31 21.67 16.66
C GLN A 89 -14.38 21.15 15.20
N GLY A 90 -15.16 20.10 14.92
CA GLY A 90 -15.34 19.50 13.60
C GLY A 90 -14.20 18.58 13.15
N TRP A 91 -13.36 18.10 14.09
CA TRP A 91 -12.26 17.18 13.79
C TRP A 91 -12.64 15.74 14.10
N ARG A 92 -12.35 14.83 13.17
CA ARG A 92 -12.51 13.39 13.32
C ARG A 92 -11.16 12.75 13.57
N THR A 93 -11.13 11.73 14.42
CA THR A 93 -9.92 10.92 14.65
C THR A 93 -10.03 9.65 13.80
N TYR A 94 -9.09 9.43 12.89
CA TYR A 94 -8.88 8.12 12.29
C TYR A 94 -8.03 7.29 13.25
N ARG A 95 -8.41 6.03 13.48
CA ARG A 95 -7.54 4.97 14.02
C ARG A 95 -7.57 3.81 13.04
N ARG A 96 -6.40 3.31 12.65
CA ARG A 96 -6.25 2.11 11.83
C ARG A 96 -6.85 0.91 12.59
N PRO A 97 -7.85 0.20 12.04
CA PRO A 97 -8.39 -0.99 12.69
C PRO A 97 -7.35 -2.12 12.74
N ASP A 98 -7.26 -2.79 13.88
CA ASP A 98 -6.30 -3.89 14.14
C ASP A 98 -6.47 -5.05 13.14
N GLU A 99 -7.70 -5.34 12.73
CA GLU A 99 -8.06 -6.38 11.76
C GLU A 99 -7.77 -6.00 10.30
N LYS A 100 -7.42 -4.75 9.99
CA LYS A 100 -7.20 -4.32 8.60
C LYS A 100 -5.92 -4.96 8.05
N SER A 101 -6.01 -5.77 7.00
CA SER A 101 -4.83 -6.24 6.27
C SER A 101 -4.06 -5.07 5.63
N GLY A 102 -2.74 -5.18 5.51
CA GLY A 102 -1.95 -4.26 4.69
C GLY A 102 -2.30 -4.34 3.20
N GLY A 103 -1.97 -3.28 2.45
CA GLY A 103 -1.99 -3.28 0.98
C GLY A 103 -0.90 -4.17 0.37
N HIS A 104 -0.87 -4.25 -0.96
CA HIS A 104 -0.04 -5.21 -1.72
C HIS A 104 1.45 -5.20 -1.34
N GLY A 105 2.08 -4.02 -1.20
CA GLY A 105 3.48 -3.90 -0.78
C GLY A 105 3.70 -3.82 0.73
N VAL A 106 2.67 -3.46 1.50
CA VAL A 106 2.72 -3.38 2.96
C VAL A 106 2.90 -4.77 3.59
N GLY A 107 2.40 -5.81 2.91
CA GLY A 107 2.49 -7.21 3.33
C GLY A 107 1.48 -7.60 4.41
N TRP A 108 1.45 -8.91 4.69
CA TRP A 108 0.41 -9.58 5.49
C TRP A 108 0.71 -9.65 7.00
N SER A 109 1.94 -9.31 7.41
CA SER A 109 2.32 -9.29 8.83
C SER A 109 1.53 -8.23 9.59
N PRO A 110 1.19 -8.45 10.88
CA PRO A 110 0.50 -7.46 11.71
C PRO A 110 1.11 -6.06 11.61
N ILE A 111 0.25 -5.05 11.69
CA ILE A 111 0.63 -3.63 11.60
C ILE A 111 0.19 -2.99 12.90
N ILE A 112 1.15 -2.38 13.61
CA ILE A 112 0.85 -1.63 14.83
C ILE A 112 -0.07 -0.48 14.43
N PRO A 113 -1.24 -0.32 15.07
CA PRO A 113 -2.18 0.73 14.71
C PRO A 113 -1.54 2.11 14.74
N TYR A 114 -2.04 2.99 13.88
CA TYR A 114 -1.75 4.41 13.95
C TYR A 114 -3.06 5.20 13.99
N SER A 115 -2.98 6.42 14.48
CA SER A 115 -4.08 7.37 14.54
C SER A 115 -3.63 8.76 14.13
N PHE A 116 -4.57 9.55 13.63
CA PHE A 116 -4.38 10.97 13.31
C PHE A 116 -5.74 11.66 13.28
N LYS A 117 -5.77 12.99 13.31
CA LYS A 117 -6.98 13.80 13.19
C LYS A 117 -7.08 14.47 11.81
N VAL A 118 -8.31 14.58 11.31
CA VAL A 118 -8.66 15.31 10.07
C VAL A 118 -9.92 16.15 10.26
N PRO A 119 -10.07 17.29 9.57
CA PRO A 119 -11.34 18.00 9.48
C PRO A 119 -12.45 17.12 8.86
N GLN A 120 -13.69 17.34 9.27
CA GLN A 120 -14.89 16.57 8.86
C GLN A 120 -15.02 16.38 7.33
N GLN A 121 -14.52 17.32 6.53
CA GLN A 121 -14.64 17.35 5.07
C GLN A 121 -13.55 16.53 4.34
N TRP A 122 -12.67 15.82 5.05
CA TRP A 122 -11.70 14.90 4.44
C TRP A 122 -12.30 13.49 4.34
N GLU A 123 -12.10 12.85 3.19
CA GLU A 123 -12.63 11.52 2.88
C GLU A 123 -11.52 10.53 2.53
N GLU A 124 -11.75 9.24 2.83
CA GLU A 124 -10.83 8.17 2.48
C GLU A 124 -10.89 7.88 0.97
N VAL A 125 -9.75 8.05 0.30
CA VAL A 125 -9.61 7.84 -1.15
C VAL A 125 -8.96 6.48 -1.38
N PRO A 126 -9.44 5.65 -2.34
CA PRO A 126 -8.80 4.38 -2.64
C PRO A 126 -7.32 4.54 -3.03
N VAL A 127 -6.51 3.62 -2.55
CA VAL A 127 -5.09 3.48 -2.89
C VAL A 127 -4.95 2.64 -4.15
N SER A 128 -4.01 3.01 -5.01
CA SER A 128 -3.64 2.36 -6.26
C SER A 128 -2.16 2.02 -6.28
N ILE A 129 -1.77 0.96 -7.00
CA ILE A 129 -0.36 0.61 -7.22
C ILE A 129 0.38 1.68 -8.06
N ALA A 130 -0.36 2.48 -8.84
CA ALA A 130 0.19 3.58 -9.64
C ALA A 130 0.43 4.89 -8.86
N ASP A 131 0.33 4.85 -7.53
CA ASP A 131 0.45 6.02 -6.68
C ASP A 131 1.91 6.39 -6.34
N LEU A 132 2.20 7.70 -6.33
CA LEU A 132 3.42 8.23 -5.71
C LEU A 132 3.42 7.87 -4.22
N GLY A 133 4.52 7.29 -3.73
CA GLY A 133 4.59 6.57 -2.46
C GLY A 133 4.58 5.05 -2.56
N GLY A 134 4.42 4.48 -3.76
CA GLY A 134 4.66 3.06 -4.03
C GLY A 134 3.56 2.09 -3.60
N THR A 135 3.91 0.81 -3.50
CA THR A 135 2.98 -0.28 -3.13
C THR A 135 2.68 -0.37 -1.62
N GLU A 136 3.42 0.40 -0.83
CA GLU A 136 3.46 0.42 0.63
C GLU A 136 2.52 1.46 1.26
N ILE A 137 1.68 2.12 0.45
CA ILE A 137 0.63 3.01 0.95
C ILE A 137 -0.48 2.15 1.60
N ASP A 138 -0.68 2.30 2.91
CA ASP A 138 -1.75 1.63 3.65
C ASP A 138 -3.07 2.41 3.61
N LEU A 139 -3.00 3.75 3.51
CA LEU A 139 -4.17 4.63 3.60
C LEU A 139 -3.94 5.95 2.87
N ARG A 140 -5.02 6.52 2.35
CA ARG A 140 -5.05 7.88 1.79
C ARG A 140 -6.35 8.60 2.18
N PHE A 141 -6.23 9.87 2.53
CA PHE A 141 -7.37 10.80 2.63
C PHE A 141 -7.14 12.01 1.72
N ALA A 142 -8.21 12.64 1.27
CA ALA A 142 -8.10 13.89 0.52
C ALA A 142 -9.24 14.88 0.82
N ASN A 143 -8.97 16.15 0.51
CA ASN A 143 -9.97 17.20 0.37
C ASN A 143 -9.56 18.12 -0.78
N SER A 144 -10.38 18.23 -1.82
CA SER A 144 -10.07 19.01 -3.03
C SER A 144 -9.74 20.49 -2.79
N LYS A 145 -10.16 21.07 -1.65
CA LYS A 145 -9.91 22.47 -1.27
C LYS A 145 -8.72 22.67 -0.32
N GLN A 146 -8.25 21.62 0.34
CA GLN A 146 -7.19 21.70 1.37
C GLN A 146 -5.92 20.92 1.04
N GLY A 147 -6.01 19.77 0.37
CA GLY A 147 -4.85 18.94 0.06
C GLY A 147 -5.16 17.45 0.09
N ARG A 148 -4.14 16.63 0.29
CA ARG A 148 -4.25 15.17 0.46
C ARG A 148 -3.20 14.67 1.45
N LEU A 149 -3.49 13.57 2.12
CA LEU A 149 -2.56 12.87 2.99
C LEU A 149 -2.52 11.39 2.66
N PHE A 150 -1.40 10.74 2.96
CA PHE A 150 -1.25 9.30 2.81
C PHE A 150 -0.24 8.75 3.81
N VAL A 151 -0.48 7.51 4.23
CA VAL A 151 0.36 6.79 5.19
C VAL A 151 1.06 5.65 4.46
N ILE A 152 2.38 5.68 4.43
CA ILE A 152 3.22 4.57 3.96
C ILE A 152 3.63 3.74 5.17
N VAL A 153 3.56 2.42 5.04
CA VAL A 153 3.98 1.45 6.06
C VAL A 153 4.95 0.47 5.40
N ALA A 154 6.25 0.79 5.45
CA ALA A 154 7.31 0.04 4.78
C ALA A 154 8.08 -0.86 5.76
N PRO A 155 8.61 -2.03 5.33
CA PRO A 155 9.52 -2.83 6.15
C PRO A 155 10.83 -2.09 6.42
N VAL A 156 11.33 -2.12 7.67
CA VAL A 156 12.59 -1.43 8.03
C VAL A 156 13.80 -2.02 7.30
N LEU A 157 13.75 -3.30 6.94
CA LEU A 157 14.77 -3.99 6.13
C LEU A 157 14.97 -3.38 4.74
N ARG A 158 14.06 -2.52 4.23
CA ARG A 158 14.32 -1.73 3.01
C ARG A 158 15.42 -0.67 3.20
N PHE A 159 15.75 -0.31 4.44
CA PHE A 159 16.59 0.84 4.78
C PHE A 159 17.86 0.46 5.58
N ALA A 160 17.84 -0.67 6.29
CA ALA A 160 19.02 -1.21 6.97
C ALA A 160 18.83 -2.70 7.35
N ASP A 161 19.79 -3.53 6.97
CA ASP A 161 19.72 -5.00 7.07
C ASP A 161 19.86 -5.56 8.50
N ASN A 162 20.34 -4.73 9.43
CA ASN A 162 20.73 -5.14 10.80
C ASN A 162 19.72 -4.73 11.89
N LEU A 163 18.49 -4.37 11.50
CA LEU A 163 17.42 -4.02 12.42
C LEU A 163 16.49 -5.21 12.64
N GLY A 164 16.42 -5.66 13.90
CA GLY A 164 15.51 -6.72 14.34
C GLY A 164 14.06 -6.26 14.49
N ASP A 165 13.27 -7.06 15.19
CA ASP A 165 11.81 -6.89 15.27
C ASP A 165 11.30 -5.66 16.05
N ASP A 166 12.19 -4.92 16.74
CA ASP A 166 11.87 -3.63 17.39
C ASP A 166 12.83 -2.53 16.91
N ALA A 167 12.49 -1.93 15.77
CA ALA A 167 13.26 -0.88 15.14
C ALA A 167 12.97 0.48 15.77
N LYS A 168 14.03 1.16 16.23
CA LYS A 168 13.98 2.59 16.60
C LYS A 168 14.41 3.46 15.43
N LEU A 169 13.76 4.62 15.27
CA LEU A 169 14.03 5.56 14.18
C LEU A 169 15.50 6.03 14.15
N GLU A 170 16.06 6.29 15.34
CA GLU A 170 17.47 6.68 15.55
C GLU A 170 18.49 5.65 15.02
N LEU A 171 18.15 4.36 15.05
CA LEU A 171 19.01 3.28 14.57
C LEU A 171 19.02 3.20 13.03
N ILE A 172 17.98 3.70 12.36
CA ILE A 172 17.94 3.86 10.91
C ILE A 172 18.87 5.02 10.50
N GLY A 173 18.85 6.12 11.26
CA GLY A 173 19.84 7.19 11.18
C GLY A 173 19.34 8.54 11.69
N PRO A 174 20.16 9.60 11.58
CA PRO A 174 19.74 10.97 11.85
C PRO A 174 18.72 11.46 10.79
N PRO A 175 17.89 12.48 11.09
CA PRO A 175 16.81 12.95 10.23
C PRO A 175 17.20 13.11 8.75
N GLU A 176 18.37 13.68 8.48
CA GLU A 176 18.94 13.94 7.15
C GLU A 176 19.13 12.65 6.33
N LYS A 177 19.59 11.58 6.98
CA LYS A 177 19.74 10.26 6.34
C LYS A 177 18.37 9.65 6.04
N VAL A 178 17.42 9.78 6.97
CA VAL A 178 16.08 9.19 6.81
C VAL A 178 15.33 9.91 5.67
N ILE A 179 15.27 11.25 5.64
CA ILE A 179 14.64 12.02 4.54
C ILE A 179 15.32 11.80 3.19
N SER A 180 16.64 11.66 3.15
CA SER A 180 17.36 11.36 1.90
C SER A 180 17.02 9.96 1.36
N ALA A 181 16.70 9.00 2.23
CA ALA A 181 16.35 7.64 1.85
C ALA A 181 14.89 7.47 1.37
N PHE A 182 13.91 8.03 2.08
CA PHE A 182 12.49 7.89 1.70
C PHE A 182 11.94 9.07 0.87
N GLY A 183 12.54 10.25 0.99
CA GLY A 183 12.02 11.48 0.40
C GLY A 183 11.70 11.36 -1.08
N PRO A 184 12.62 10.86 -1.93
CA PRO A 184 12.37 10.67 -3.36
C PRO A 184 11.20 9.73 -3.69
N GLU A 185 10.88 8.76 -2.84
CA GLU A 185 9.72 7.87 -3.01
C GLU A 185 8.39 8.57 -2.66
N VAL A 186 8.43 9.46 -1.66
CA VAL A 186 7.27 10.26 -1.24
C VAL A 186 6.96 11.39 -2.21
N ILE A 187 7.97 12.16 -2.63
CA ILE A 187 7.76 13.36 -3.46
C ILE A 187 7.97 13.13 -4.96
N GLY A 188 8.59 12.01 -5.36
CA GLY A 188 8.87 11.66 -6.76
C GLY A 188 10.11 12.31 -7.37
N GLU A 189 10.94 12.98 -6.57
CA GLU A 189 12.11 13.75 -6.99
C GLU A 189 13.12 13.93 -5.83
N ASN A 190 14.35 14.37 -6.10
CA ASN A 190 15.35 14.59 -5.04
C ASN A 190 14.86 15.66 -4.03
N VAL A 191 15.10 15.42 -2.74
CA VAL A 191 14.78 16.29 -1.58
C VAL A 191 15.88 17.32 -1.26
N GLU A 192 17.07 17.14 -1.82
CA GLU A 192 18.22 18.02 -1.58
C GLU A 192 17.88 19.49 -1.90
N GLY A 193 18.14 20.38 -0.94
CA GLY A 193 17.83 21.81 -1.05
C GLY A 193 16.35 22.21 -0.90
N LYS A 194 15.44 21.27 -0.61
CA LYS A 194 13.98 21.53 -0.49
C LYS A 194 13.44 21.46 0.93
N VAL A 195 14.20 20.91 1.87
CA VAL A 195 13.81 20.83 3.28
C VAL A 195 13.99 22.20 3.92
N LEU A 196 12.89 22.84 4.34
CA LEU A 196 12.89 24.12 5.05
C LEU A 196 13.21 23.94 6.54
N SER A 197 12.61 22.92 7.16
CA SER A 197 12.77 22.65 8.59
C SER A 197 12.79 21.16 8.89
N MET A 198 13.50 20.82 9.97
CA MET A 198 13.57 19.48 10.54
C MET A 198 13.38 19.60 12.04
N GLU A 199 12.38 18.92 12.57
CA GLU A 199 12.02 18.91 13.99
C GLU A 199 12.07 17.46 14.50
N VAL A 200 12.62 17.25 15.69
CA VAL A 200 12.64 15.95 16.37
C VAL A 200 11.75 16.05 17.61
N ALA A 201 10.71 15.22 17.66
CA ALA A 201 9.75 15.19 18.75
C ALA A 201 9.67 13.80 19.37
N GLU A 202 9.58 13.73 20.70
CA GLU A 202 9.33 12.47 21.42
C GLU A 202 7.90 12.44 21.96
N HIS A 203 7.18 11.36 21.69
CA HIS A 203 5.84 11.14 22.20
C HIS A 203 5.70 9.70 22.70
N LEU A 204 5.38 9.55 23.99
CA LEU A 204 5.18 8.25 24.65
C LEU A 204 6.38 7.29 24.50
N GLY A 205 7.61 7.80 24.58
CA GLY A 205 8.83 7.00 24.42
C GLY A 205 9.17 6.63 22.98
N ARG A 206 8.48 7.21 21.99
CA ARG A 206 8.73 7.00 20.56
C ARG A 206 9.16 8.31 19.89
N THR A 207 10.26 8.23 19.15
CA THR A 207 10.85 9.35 18.41
C THR A 207 10.17 9.54 17.06
N TYR A 208 9.87 10.79 16.72
CA TYR A 208 9.27 11.25 15.47
C TYR A 208 10.20 12.27 14.83
N TYR A 209 10.50 12.09 13.54
CA TYR A 209 11.17 13.12 12.73
C TYR A 209 10.12 13.81 11.87
N GLN A 210 10.00 15.12 12.01
CA GLN A 210 9.08 15.94 11.25
C GLN A 210 9.87 16.82 10.27
N PHE A 211 9.42 16.86 9.02
CA PHE A 211 10.07 17.58 7.92
C PHE A 211 9.04 18.50 7.26
N GLU A 212 9.43 19.74 6.99
CA GLU A 212 8.67 20.66 6.14
C GLU A 212 9.47 20.94 4.88
N LEU A 213 8.85 20.72 3.71
CA LEU A 213 9.47 20.92 2.40
C LEU A 213 8.77 22.03 1.62
N GLU A 214 9.54 22.82 0.86
CA GLU A 214 9.03 23.82 -0.08
C GLU A 214 10.07 24.18 -1.17
N PRO A 215 9.71 24.13 -2.47
CA PRO A 215 8.71 23.26 -3.10
C PRO A 215 9.26 21.82 -3.23
N PRO A 216 8.44 20.77 -3.13
CA PRO A 216 6.98 20.78 -3.04
C PRO A 216 6.48 20.98 -1.61
N HIS A 217 5.33 21.63 -1.44
CA HIS A 217 4.72 21.88 -0.12
C HIS A 217 4.22 20.58 0.53
N VAL A 218 5.06 20.01 1.38
CA VAL A 218 4.83 18.71 2.02
C VAL A 218 5.28 18.75 3.48
N LEU A 219 4.42 18.27 4.37
CA LEU A 219 4.81 17.87 5.73
C LEU A 219 4.97 16.36 5.77
N ILE A 220 6.10 15.89 6.31
CA ILE A 220 6.35 14.46 6.51
C ILE A 220 6.62 14.22 7.99
N THR A 221 5.94 13.24 8.58
CA THR A 221 6.21 12.77 9.94
C THR A 221 6.59 11.29 9.86
N ALA A 222 7.85 10.99 10.16
CA ALA A 222 8.44 9.65 10.12
C ALA A 222 8.60 9.08 11.54
N THR A 223 8.28 7.80 11.71
CA THR A 223 8.55 7.06 12.96
C THR A 223 8.69 5.56 12.69
N ALA A 224 9.38 4.85 13.58
CA ALA A 224 9.50 3.39 13.52
C ALA A 224 8.79 2.73 14.70
N ALA A 225 8.19 1.55 14.47
CA ALA A 225 7.61 0.72 15.52
C ALA A 225 7.54 -0.74 15.07
N GLY A 226 8.01 -1.66 15.91
CA GLY A 226 8.20 -3.05 15.50
C GLY A 226 9.19 -3.12 14.33
N ASN A 227 8.96 -3.99 13.35
CA ASN A 227 9.78 -4.10 12.15
C ASN A 227 9.37 -3.16 10.99
N ARG A 228 8.60 -2.09 11.28
CA ARG A 228 7.98 -1.21 10.27
C ARG A 228 8.33 0.27 10.46
N LEU A 229 8.60 0.94 9.34
CA LEU A 229 8.73 2.39 9.22
C LEU A 229 7.38 2.96 8.75
N TYR A 230 6.90 3.98 9.46
CA TYR A 230 5.65 4.69 9.18
C TYR A 230 6.01 6.09 8.69
N LEU A 231 5.53 6.46 7.51
CA LEU A 231 5.68 7.81 6.95
C LEU A 231 4.28 8.40 6.75
N PHE A 232 3.97 9.42 7.54
CA PHE A 232 2.73 10.17 7.44
C PHE A 232 2.98 11.45 6.63
N ASN A 233 2.38 11.53 5.45
CA ASN A 233 2.66 12.60 4.48
C ASN A 233 1.41 13.45 4.28
N VAL A 234 1.52 14.76 4.46
CA VAL A 234 0.46 15.75 4.18
C VAL A 234 0.96 16.68 3.07
N THR A 235 0.26 16.70 1.94
CA THR A 235 0.69 17.40 0.72
C THR A 235 -0.40 18.36 0.23
N ALA A 236 0.00 19.53 -0.27
CA ALA A 236 -0.92 20.51 -0.84
C ALA A 236 -0.26 21.27 -2.01
N ASN A 237 -1.06 21.89 -2.88
CA ASN A 237 -0.53 22.90 -3.81
C ASN A 237 -0.33 24.25 -3.10
N GLY A 238 0.44 25.18 -3.67
CA GLY A 238 0.78 26.44 -2.98
C GLY A 238 -0.40 27.32 -2.58
N LEU A 239 -1.52 27.28 -3.33
CA LEU A 239 -2.73 28.02 -2.96
C LEU A 239 -3.46 27.35 -1.78
N GLN A 240 -3.53 26.02 -1.78
CA GLN A 240 -4.06 25.23 -0.68
C GLN A 240 -3.20 25.38 0.59
N TRP A 241 -1.87 25.30 0.46
CA TRP A 241 -0.91 25.48 1.55
C TRP A 241 -1.07 26.84 2.21
N LYS A 242 -0.95 27.94 1.45
CA LYS A 242 -1.07 29.30 1.96
C LYS A 242 -2.39 29.57 2.70
N ARG A 243 -3.48 28.89 2.32
CA ARG A 243 -4.81 29.05 2.95
C ARG A 243 -5.02 28.15 4.17
N ASN A 244 -4.51 26.92 4.14
CA ASN A 244 -4.86 25.87 5.10
C ASN A 244 -3.67 25.36 5.93
N TYR A 245 -2.49 26.00 5.86
CA TYR A 245 -1.24 25.56 6.54
C TYR A 245 -1.47 25.15 8.01
N LYS A 246 -2.23 25.94 8.77
CA LYS A 246 -2.55 25.64 10.19
C LYS A 246 -3.28 24.32 10.36
N ASP A 247 -4.25 24.02 9.49
CA ASP A 247 -4.97 22.74 9.52
C ASP A 247 -4.06 21.61 9.06
N LEU A 248 -3.26 21.82 8.00
CA LEU A 248 -2.32 20.80 7.48
C LEU A 248 -1.25 20.43 8.50
N LYS A 249 -0.66 21.41 9.20
CA LYS A 249 0.29 21.20 10.30
C LYS A 249 -0.39 20.52 11.49
N LYS A 250 -1.61 20.91 11.87
CA LYS A 250 -2.40 20.20 12.90
C LYS A 250 -2.73 18.74 12.51
N ILE A 251 -2.96 18.44 11.22
CA ILE A 251 -3.10 17.06 10.73
C ILE A 251 -1.78 16.30 10.93
N ALA A 252 -0.65 16.84 10.46
CA ALA A 252 0.68 16.25 10.61
C ALA A 252 1.06 15.99 12.09
N ASP A 253 0.94 17.01 12.94
CA ASP A 253 1.31 16.97 14.35
C ASP A 253 0.40 16.06 15.19
N SER A 254 -0.74 15.60 14.64
CA SER A 254 -1.65 14.67 15.30
C SER A 254 -1.31 13.19 15.09
N PHE A 255 -0.40 12.86 14.17
CA PHE A 255 -0.10 11.47 13.81
C PHE A 255 0.65 10.71 14.92
N ARG A 256 0.08 9.62 15.43
CA ARG A 256 0.70 8.76 16.45
C ARG A 256 0.57 7.29 16.08
N VAL A 257 1.62 6.51 16.33
CA VAL A 257 1.54 5.05 16.36
C VAL A 257 1.14 4.63 17.78
N VAL A 258 0.22 3.66 17.90
CA VAL A 258 -0.47 3.28 19.15
C VAL A 258 -0.05 1.89 19.59
#